data_AF-A0A1M7Z935-F1
#
_entry.id   AF-A0A1M7Z935-F1
#
_cell.length_a   1.000
_cell.length_b   1.000
_cell.length_c   1.000
_cell.angle_alpha   90.00
_cell.angle_beta   90.00
_cell.angle_gamma   90.00
#
_symmetry.space_group_name_H-M   'P 1'
#
loop_
_entity.id
_entity.type
_entity.pdbx_description
1 polymer ?
#
loop_
_entity_poly.entity_id
_entity_poly.type
_entity_poly.pdbx_seq_one_letter_code
_entity_poly.pdbx_strand_id
1 'polypeptide(L)'
;MKLLLLLFLLFSPLQDENASAKLERLVEERQSLHAQWQASESKKSGIFGNRTKKDMKETNDWLERIISKDNQIVEELKLSGKIETAVIGQEKDDYKTITLSLEQDVQALKRALGERDKTIEEMLSNRRTFEWTTLIFFLTTLGLGYWIYRGKKGA
;
A
#
# COMPACT_ATOMS: atom_id res chain seq x y z
N MET A 1 4.73 25.79 -7.65
CA MET A 1 3.87 24.99 -6.75
C MET A 1 2.44 24.78 -7.24
N LYS A 2 1.72 25.80 -7.73
CA LYS A 2 0.33 25.63 -8.22
C LYS A 2 0.19 24.65 -9.41
N LEU A 3 1.16 24.62 -10.33
CA LEU A 3 1.18 23.69 -11.47
C LEU A 3 1.39 22.22 -11.04
N LEU A 4 2.12 22.00 -9.95
CA LEU A 4 2.44 20.67 -9.41
C LEU A 4 1.25 20.08 -8.64
N LEU A 5 0.46 20.92 -7.97
CA LEU A 5 -0.83 20.55 -7.37
C LEU A 5 -1.87 20.19 -8.44
N LEU A 6 -1.86 20.87 -9.59
CA LEU A 6 -2.77 20.60 -10.71
C LEU A 6 -2.43 19.27 -11.41
N LEU A 7 -1.14 18.92 -11.50
CA LEU A 7 -0.70 17.65 -12.05
C LEU A 7 -1.03 16.46 -11.13
N PHE A 8 -1.02 16.69 -9.81
CA PHE A 8 -1.35 15.67 -8.80
C PHE A 8 -2.85 15.31 -8.79
N LEU A 9 -3.73 16.29 -9.09
CA LEU A 9 -5.17 16.05 -9.22
C LEU A 9 -5.54 15.22 -10.46
N LEU A 10 -4.73 15.23 -11.52
CA LEU A 10 -4.94 14.42 -12.73
C LEU A 10 -4.54 12.94 -12.55
N PHE A 11 -3.77 12.62 -11.50
CA PHE A 11 -3.35 11.26 -11.14
C PHE A 11 -4.19 10.66 -10.01
N SER A 12 -5.35 11.25 -9.72
CA SER A 12 -6.37 10.59 -8.91
C SER A 12 -6.68 9.23 -9.55
N PRO A 13 -6.61 8.11 -8.82
CA PRO A 13 -7.02 6.84 -9.39
C PRO A 13 -8.51 6.93 -9.73
N LEU A 14 -8.81 6.97 -11.03
CA LEU A 14 -10.12 6.60 -11.58
C LEU A 14 -10.30 5.09 -11.34
N GLN A 15 -10.51 4.70 -10.09
CA GLN A 15 -10.80 3.33 -9.71
C GLN A 15 -12.29 3.22 -9.38
N ASP A 16 -12.91 2.18 -9.96
CA ASP A 16 -14.27 1.66 -9.74
C ASP A 16 -15.50 2.20 -10.50
N GLU A 17 -15.36 3.03 -11.54
CA GLU A 17 -16.55 3.41 -12.32
C GLU A 17 -17.23 2.24 -13.05
N ASN A 18 -16.48 1.23 -13.51
CA ASN A 18 -17.06 0.17 -14.36
C ASN A 18 -17.96 -0.83 -13.61
N ALA A 19 -17.56 -1.25 -12.40
CA ALA A 19 -18.37 -2.16 -11.58
C ALA A 19 -19.58 -1.43 -10.99
N SER A 20 -19.38 -0.17 -10.54
CA SER A 20 -20.45 0.71 -10.07
C SER A 20 -21.48 0.99 -11.17
N ALA A 21 -21.04 1.34 -12.38
CA ALA A 21 -21.93 1.63 -13.51
C ALA A 21 -22.75 0.42 -13.96
N LYS A 22 -22.21 -0.80 -13.88
CA LYS A 22 -22.97 -2.01 -14.20
C LYS A 22 -24.06 -2.29 -13.17
N LEU A 23 -23.73 -2.18 -11.89
CA LEU A 23 -24.70 -2.35 -10.80
C LEU A 23 -25.80 -1.29 -10.87
N GLU A 24 -25.43 -0.03 -11.13
CA GLU A 24 -26.38 1.08 -11.28
C GLU A 24 -27.37 0.82 -12.41
N ARG A 25 -26.90 0.37 -13.58
CA ARG A 25 -27.77 -0.04 -14.69
C ARG A 25 -28.73 -1.16 -14.31
N LEU A 26 -28.26 -2.20 -13.61
CA LEU A 26 -29.13 -3.29 -13.16
C LEU A 26 -30.22 -2.81 -12.20
N VAL A 27 -29.89 -1.87 -11.31
CA VAL A 27 -30.84 -1.26 -10.38
C VAL A 27 -31.86 -0.38 -11.12
N GLU A 28 -31.42 0.40 -12.12
CA GLU A 28 -32.29 1.22 -12.96
C GLU A 28 -33.29 0.34 -13.76
N GLU A 29 -32.78 -0.73 -14.39
CA GLU A 29 -33.62 -1.72 -15.07
C GLU A 29 -34.65 -2.33 -14.12
N ARG A 30 -34.24 -2.68 -12.89
CA ARG A 30 -35.14 -3.21 -11.86
C ARG A 30 -36.22 -2.21 -11.46
N GLN A 31 -35.89 -0.93 -11.34
CA GLN A 31 -36.87 0.12 -11.07
C GLN A 31 -37.89 0.23 -12.22
N SER A 32 -37.44 0.14 -13.47
CA SER A 32 -38.33 0.16 -14.64
C SER A 32 -39.30 -1.04 -14.65
N LEU A 33 -38.84 -2.23 -14.25
CA LEU A 33 -39.67 -3.43 -14.12
C LEU A 33 -40.68 -3.28 -12.98
N HIS A 34 -40.27 -2.69 -11.86
CA HIS A 34 -41.15 -2.43 -10.72
C HIS A 34 -42.26 -1.44 -11.08
N ALA A 35 -41.96 -0.40 -11.87
CA ALA A 35 -42.97 0.53 -12.36
C ALA A 35 -44.01 -0.18 -13.26
N GLN A 36 -43.56 -1.09 -14.13
CA GLN A 36 -44.45 -1.88 -14.99
C GLN A 36 -45.29 -2.87 -14.18
N TRP A 37 -44.70 -3.50 -13.16
CA TRP A 37 -45.43 -4.33 -12.22
C TRP A 37 -46.53 -3.53 -11.50
N GLN A 38 -46.22 -2.34 -10.99
CA GLN A 38 -47.18 -1.49 -10.30
C GLN A 38 -48.35 -1.07 -11.21
N ALA A 39 -48.05 -0.75 -12.48
CA ALA A 39 -49.08 -0.50 -13.48
C ALA A 39 -49.97 -1.75 -13.72
N SER A 40 -49.36 -2.94 -13.82
CA SER A 40 -50.09 -4.20 -13.99
C SER A 40 -50.96 -4.57 -12.78
N GLU A 41 -50.50 -4.27 -11.57
CA GLU A 41 -51.19 -4.58 -10.32
C GLU A 41 -52.45 -3.73 -10.15
N SER A 42 -52.39 -2.48 -10.60
CA SER A 42 -53.53 -1.55 -10.58
C SER A 42 -54.61 -1.87 -11.64
N LYS A 43 -54.29 -2.70 -12.63
CA LYS A 43 -55.16 -2.99 -13.79
C LYS A 43 -56.25 -4.00 -13.41
N LYS A 44 -57.51 -3.64 -13.71
CA LYS A 44 -58.69 -4.50 -13.52
C LYS A 44 -59.48 -4.54 -14.81
N SER A 45 -59.25 -5.57 -15.63
CA SER A 45 -59.89 -5.68 -16.96
C SER A 45 -61.19 -6.47 -16.96
N GLY A 46 -61.62 -6.98 -15.81
CA GLY A 46 -62.87 -7.74 -15.69
C GLY A 46 -64.09 -6.86 -15.91
N ILE A 47 -65.13 -7.44 -16.51
CA ILE A 47 -66.41 -6.78 -16.86
C ILE A 47 -67.07 -6.10 -15.63
N PHE A 48 -66.76 -6.57 -14.42
CA PHE A 48 -67.27 -6.04 -13.15
C PHE A 48 -66.23 -5.26 -12.33
N GLY A 49 -65.13 -4.83 -12.95
CA GLY A 49 -64.04 -4.14 -12.26
C GLY A 49 -63.19 -5.06 -11.37
N ASN A 50 -63.29 -6.37 -11.55
CA ASN A 50 -62.45 -7.38 -10.88
C ASN A 50 -61.21 -7.71 -11.72
N ARG A 51 -60.15 -8.19 -11.06
CA ARG A 51 -58.96 -8.70 -11.77
C ARG A 51 -59.30 -10.00 -12.49
N THR A 52 -58.89 -10.10 -13.74
CA THR A 52 -59.02 -11.34 -14.51
C THR A 52 -57.81 -12.24 -14.29
N LYS A 53 -57.94 -13.54 -14.64
CA LYS A 53 -56.80 -14.46 -14.68
C LYS A 53 -55.67 -13.95 -15.58
N LYS A 54 -56.00 -13.21 -16.65
CA LYS A 54 -55.02 -12.60 -17.55
C LYS A 54 -54.24 -11.48 -16.85
N ASP A 55 -54.93 -10.60 -16.12
CA ASP A 55 -54.28 -9.54 -15.33
C ASP A 55 -53.35 -10.14 -14.26
N MET A 56 -53.80 -11.19 -13.58
CA MET A 56 -52.99 -11.90 -12.57
C MET A 56 -51.76 -12.56 -13.17
N LYS A 57 -51.86 -13.16 -14.36
CA LYS A 57 -50.71 -13.75 -15.06
C LYS A 57 -49.71 -12.67 -15.47
N GLU A 58 -50.19 -11.55 -16.03
CA GLU A 58 -49.34 -10.42 -16.41
C GLU A 58 -48.54 -9.88 -15.21
N THR A 59 -49.20 -9.67 -14.06
CA THR A 59 -48.51 -9.28 -12.82
C THR A 59 -47.48 -10.31 -12.37
N ASN A 60 -47.79 -11.61 -12.45
CA ASN A 60 -46.86 -12.66 -12.04
C ASN A 60 -45.63 -12.72 -12.97
N ASP A 61 -45.84 -12.59 -14.29
CA ASP A 61 -44.75 -12.54 -15.26
C ASP A 61 -43.80 -11.34 -14.98
N TRP A 62 -44.32 -10.20 -14.51
CA TRP A 62 -43.50 -9.07 -14.06
C TRP A 62 -42.72 -9.38 -12.79
N LEU A 63 -43.33 -10.06 -11.81
CA LEU A 63 -42.63 -10.49 -10.59
C LEU A 63 -41.48 -11.46 -10.90
N GLU A 64 -41.69 -12.41 -11.81
CA GLU A 64 -40.63 -13.33 -12.26
C GLU A 64 -39.44 -12.57 -12.87
N ARG A 65 -39.70 -11.55 -13.69
CA ARG A 65 -38.66 -10.69 -14.26
C ARG A 65 -37.93 -9.88 -13.20
N ILE A 66 -38.65 -9.33 -12.22
CA ILE A 66 -38.04 -8.60 -11.09
C ILE A 66 -37.13 -9.52 -10.29
N ILE A 67 -37.59 -10.73 -9.94
CA ILE A 67 -36.79 -11.71 -9.20
C ILE A 67 -35.55 -12.12 -9.99
N SER A 68 -35.68 -12.32 -11.30
CA SER A 68 -34.53 -12.60 -12.17
C SER A 68 -33.51 -11.46 -12.15
N LYS A 69 -33.97 -10.20 -12.16
CA LYS A 69 -33.11 -9.02 -12.08
C LYS A 69 -32.48 -8.86 -10.70
N ASP A 70 -33.23 -9.08 -9.63
CA ASP A 70 -32.74 -9.06 -8.25
C ASP A 70 -31.62 -10.11 -8.04
N ASN A 71 -31.75 -11.30 -8.65
CA ASN A 71 -30.69 -12.31 -8.63
C ASN A 71 -29.40 -11.83 -9.32
N GLN A 72 -29.52 -11.14 -10.47
CA GLN A 72 -28.37 -10.55 -11.17
C GLN A 72 -27.69 -9.46 -10.31
N ILE A 73 -28.48 -8.62 -9.64
CA ILE A 73 -27.97 -7.60 -8.72
C ILE A 73 -27.20 -8.24 -7.55
N VAL A 74 -27.75 -9.29 -6.95
CA VAL A 74 -27.11 -10.02 -5.84
C VAL A 74 -25.81 -10.69 -6.28
N GLU A 75 -25.78 -11.25 -7.49
CA GLU A 75 -24.57 -11.86 -8.05
C GLU A 75 -23.46 -10.82 -8.26
N GLU A 76 -23.79 -9.66 -8.83
CA GLU A 76 -22.83 -8.57 -9.02
C GLU A 76 -22.30 -8.03 -7.69
N LEU A 77 -23.17 -7.82 -6.69
CA LEU A 77 -22.75 -7.40 -5.35
C LEU A 77 -21.78 -8.40 -4.70
N LYS A 78 -22.04 -9.71 -4.85
CA LYS A 78 -21.13 -10.76 -4.37
C LYS A 78 -19.80 -10.75 -5.11
N LEU A 79 -19.81 -10.50 -6.41
CA LEU A 79 -18.58 -10.38 -7.20
C LEU A 79 -17.75 -9.20 -6.71
N SER A 80 -18.36 -8.01 -6.57
CA SER A 80 -17.69 -6.81 -6.07
C SER A 80 -17.07 -7.03 -4.69
N GLY A 81 -17.81 -7.63 -3.75
CA GLY A 81 -17.28 -7.94 -2.41
C GLY A 81 -16.12 -8.95 -2.43
N LYS A 82 -16.13 -9.92 -3.35
CA LYS A 82 -14.99 -10.86 -3.53
C LYS A 82 -13.76 -10.15 -4.10
N ILE A 83 -13.95 -9.25 -5.05
CA ILE A 83 -12.86 -8.45 -5.63
C ILE A 83 -12.24 -7.57 -4.54
N GLU A 84 -13.06 -6.86 -3.76
CA GLU A 84 -12.59 -6.03 -2.64
C GLU A 84 -11.80 -6.85 -1.62
N THR A 85 -12.31 -8.01 -1.21
CA THR A 85 -11.62 -8.90 -0.27
C THR A 85 -10.28 -9.40 -0.84
N ALA A 86 -10.24 -9.72 -2.13
CA ALA A 86 -9.01 -10.17 -2.79
C ALA A 86 -7.96 -9.05 -2.88
N VAL A 87 -8.38 -7.82 -3.20
CA VAL A 87 -7.51 -6.63 -3.24
C VAL A 87 -6.94 -6.35 -1.85
N ILE A 88 -7.79 -6.31 -0.81
CA ILE A 88 -7.35 -6.12 0.58
C ILE A 88 -6.37 -7.23 1.01
N GLY A 89 -6.64 -8.47 0.61
CA GLY A 89 -5.75 -9.60 0.86
C GLY A 89 -4.37 -9.42 0.22
N GLN A 90 -4.35 -9.02 -1.06
CA GLN A 90 -3.14 -8.76 -1.81
C GLN A 90 -2.33 -7.61 -1.22
N GLU A 91 -2.97 -6.47 -0.94
CA GLU A 91 -2.30 -5.31 -0.33
C GLU A 91 -1.65 -5.70 1.01
N LYS A 92 -2.34 -6.47 1.84
CA LYS A 92 -1.80 -6.94 3.12
C LYS A 92 -0.55 -7.81 2.94
N ASP A 93 -0.55 -8.71 1.97
CA ASP A 93 0.61 -9.56 1.66
C ASP A 93 1.78 -8.75 1.10
N ASP A 94 1.50 -7.73 0.28
CA ASP A 94 2.50 -6.79 -0.22
C ASP A 94 3.12 -5.97 0.92
N TYR A 95 2.30 -5.42 1.83
CA TYR A 95 2.77 -4.72 3.03
C TYR A 95 3.67 -5.59 3.90
N LYS A 96 3.28 -6.86 4.10
CA LYS A 96 4.09 -7.82 4.84
C LYS A 96 5.45 -8.04 4.18
N THR A 97 5.47 -8.17 2.86
CA THR A 97 6.69 -8.37 2.07
C THR A 97 7.61 -7.14 2.13
N ILE A 98 7.06 -5.94 1.97
CA ILE A 98 7.81 -4.68 2.08
C ILE A 98 8.37 -4.49 3.49
N THR A 99 7.58 -4.82 4.52
CA THR A 99 8.03 -4.73 5.91
C THR A 99 9.20 -5.67 6.16
N LEU A 100 9.13 -6.90 5.65
CA LEU A 100 10.21 -7.87 5.77
C LEU A 100 11.50 -7.41 5.06
N SER A 101 11.39 -6.85 3.84
CA SER A 101 12.56 -6.32 3.14
C SER A 101 13.16 -5.12 3.87
N LEU A 102 12.32 -4.20 4.37
CA LEU A 102 12.79 -3.05 5.17
C LEU A 102 13.50 -3.50 6.45
N GLU A 103 12.99 -4.52 7.13
CA GLU A 103 13.64 -5.07 8.32
C GLU A 103 15.03 -5.65 7.99
N GLN A 104 15.14 -6.38 6.88
CA GLN A 104 16.42 -6.90 6.38
C GLN A 104 17.39 -5.77 6.04
N ASP A 105 16.92 -4.74 5.35
CA ASP A 105 17.74 -3.57 4.97
C ASP A 105 18.23 -2.82 6.22
N VAL A 106 17.36 -2.60 7.21
CA VAL A 106 17.73 -1.98 8.49
C VAL A 106 18.78 -2.83 9.21
N GLN A 107 18.63 -4.15 9.21
CA GLN A 107 19.62 -5.03 9.82
C GLN A 107 20.97 -4.98 9.10
N ALA A 108 20.96 -4.94 7.76
CA ALA A 108 22.17 -4.80 6.95
C ALA A 108 22.87 -3.46 7.21
N LEU A 109 22.12 -2.35 7.26
CA LEU A 109 22.63 -1.02 7.56
C LEU A 109 23.23 -0.95 8.97
N LYS A 110 22.57 -1.55 9.98
CA LYS A 110 23.11 -1.63 11.35
C LYS A 110 24.44 -2.39 11.40
N ARG A 111 24.56 -3.50 10.66
CA ARG A 111 25.84 -4.25 10.57
C ARG A 111 26.93 -3.41 9.90
N ALA A 112 26.60 -2.76 8.78
CA ALA A 112 27.53 -1.90 8.07
C ALA A 112 28.02 -0.73 8.95
N LEU A 113 27.13 -0.10 9.72
CA LEU A 113 27.52 0.94 10.69
C LEU A 113 28.46 0.38 11.77
N GLY A 114 28.13 -0.77 12.35
CA GLY A 114 28.99 -1.41 13.37
C GLY A 114 30.39 -1.79 12.84
N GLU A 115 30.50 -2.20 11.58
CA GLU A 115 31.80 -2.45 10.94
C GLU A 115 32.59 -1.15 10.71
N ARG A 116 31.91 -0.06 10.33
CA ARG A 116 32.53 1.25 10.16
C ARG A 116 33.05 1.80 11.48
N ASP A 117 32.27 1.68 12.56
CA ASP A 117 32.69 2.11 13.89
C ASP A 117 33.94 1.35 14.36
N LYS A 118 33.98 0.03 14.19
CA LYS A 118 35.18 -0.78 14.46
C LYS A 118 36.39 -0.34 13.64
N THR A 119 36.19 -0.07 12.34
CA THR A 119 37.25 0.40 11.46
C THR A 119 37.78 1.76 11.92
N ILE A 120 36.90 2.67 12.36
CA ILE A 120 37.27 3.97 12.91
C ILE A 120 38.07 3.79 14.20
N GLU A 121 37.63 2.91 15.11
CA GLU A 121 38.37 2.61 16.35
C GLU A 121 39.77 2.05 16.06
N GLU A 122 39.90 1.12 15.11
CA GLU A 122 41.19 0.59 14.68
C GLU A 122 42.10 1.70 14.13
N MET A 123 41.59 2.55 13.24
CA MET A 123 42.33 3.70 12.69
C MET A 123 42.77 4.69 13.78
N LEU A 124 41.90 5.01 14.73
CA LEU A 124 42.23 5.88 15.87
C LEU A 124 43.30 5.26 16.75
N SER A 125 43.19 3.95 17.03
CA SER A 125 44.18 3.24 17.83
C SER A 125 45.55 3.20 17.15
N ASN A 126 45.58 2.97 15.84
CA ASN A 126 46.80 2.92 15.04
C ASN A 126 47.44 4.31 14.89
N ARG A 127 46.63 5.37 14.76
CA ARG A 127 47.13 6.75 14.83
C ARG A 127 47.78 7.02 16.18
N ARG A 128 47.12 6.64 17.28
CA ARG A 128 47.66 6.83 18.63
C ARG A 128 48.97 6.07 18.82
N THR A 129 49.07 4.80 18.42
CA THR A 129 50.33 4.05 18.53
C THR A 129 51.44 4.70 17.69
N PHE A 130 51.13 5.20 16.50
CA PHE A 130 52.10 5.94 15.67
C PHE A 130 52.57 7.25 16.34
N GLU A 131 51.66 8.03 16.92
CA GLU A 131 52.00 9.25 17.67
C GLU A 131 52.91 8.95 18.87
N TRP A 132 52.60 7.92 19.66
CA TRP A 132 53.41 7.55 20.83
C TRP A 132 54.77 6.98 20.44
N THR A 133 54.85 6.14 19.41
CA THR A 133 56.12 5.56 18.95
C THR A 133 57.05 6.62 18.39
N THR A 134 56.54 7.56 17.59
CA THR A 134 57.33 8.69 17.06
C THR A 134 57.79 9.64 18.17
N LEU A 135 56.94 9.92 19.16
CA LEU A 135 57.32 10.74 20.33
C LEU A 135 58.42 10.09 21.17
N ILE A 136 58.31 8.79 21.46
CA ILE A 136 59.35 8.03 22.18
C ILE A 136 60.66 8.00 21.38
N PHE A 137 60.57 7.75 20.07
CA PHE A 137 61.75 7.76 19.18
C PHE A 137 62.43 9.14 19.14
N PHE A 138 61.66 10.22 19.11
CA PHE A 138 62.18 11.58 19.15
C PHE A 138 62.88 11.90 20.49
N LEU A 139 62.24 11.56 21.62
CA LEU A 139 62.81 11.79 22.96
C LEU A 139 64.08 10.96 23.20
N THR A 140 64.11 9.70 22.75
CA THR A 140 65.30 8.85 22.85
C THR A 140 66.45 9.40 22.01
N THR A 141 66.18 9.84 20.79
CA THR A 141 67.19 10.48 19.92
C THR A 141 67.75 11.76 20.54
N LEU A 142 66.89 12.63 21.10
CA LEU A 142 67.32 13.84 21.80
C LEU A 142 68.14 13.52 23.07
N GLY A 143 67.72 12.53 23.85
CA GLY A 143 68.43 12.10 25.07
C GLY A 143 69.84 11.57 24.77
N LEU A 144 69.97 10.73 23.74
CA LEU A 144 71.27 10.24 23.28
C LEU A 144 72.15 11.38 22.73
N GLY A 145 71.57 12.29 21.96
CA GLY A 145 72.26 13.48 21.46
C GLY A 145 72.81 14.37 22.60
N TYR A 146 71.99 14.62 23.62
CA TYR A 146 72.40 15.37 24.80
C TYR A 146 73.51 14.68 25.59
N TRP A 147 73.42 13.35 25.75
CA TRP A 147 74.43 12.56 26.45
C TRP A 147 75.80 12.62 25.76
N ILE A 148 75.85 12.46 24.42
CA ILE A 148 77.07 12.59 23.62
C ILE A 148 77.65 14.02 23.71
N TYR A 149 76.79 15.04 23.63
CA TYR A 149 77.23 16.44 23.76
C TYR A 149 77.86 16.74 25.12
N ARG A 150 77.27 16.22 26.20
CA ARG A 150 77.84 16.38 27.55
C ARG A 150 79.14 15.60 27.73
N GLY A 151 79.24 14.41 27.15
CA GLY A 151 80.47 13.60 27.17
C GLY A 151 81.66 14.28 26.48
N LYS A 152 81.43 15.01 25.39
CA LYS A 152 82.48 15.80 24.68
C LYS A 152 82.91 17.08 25.39
N LYS A 153 82.12 17.62 26.33
CA LYS A 153 82.50 18.80 27.12
C LYS A 153 83.23 18.47 28.42
N GLY A 154 83.27 17.19 28.81
CA GLY A 154 83.94 16.69 30.01
C GLY A 154 85.28 15.97 29.75
N ALA A 155 85.77 15.97 28.50
CA ALA A 155 87.10 15.54 28.09
C ALA A 155 87.84 16.73 27.47
#